data_AF-A0A9R0J391-F1
#
_entry.id   AF-A0A9R0J391-F1
#
_cell.length_a   1.000
_cell.length_b   1.000
_cell.length_c   1.000
_cell.angle_alpha   90.00
_cell.angle_beta   90.00
_cell.angle_gamma   90.00
#
_symmetry.space_group_name_H-M   'P 1'
#
loop_
_entity.id
_entity.type
_entity.pdbx_description
1 polymer ?
#
loop_
_entity_poly.entity_id
_entity_poly.type
_entity_poly.pdbx_seq_one_letter_code
_entity_poly.pdbx_strand_id
1 'polypeptide(L)'
;MGTTTTIGIGAFNFNGCSSSSCRITIRKKKKELNFAESSRSSHFAKLELNFAESCRRSSHFGKLELGAIGSSHFGKQELGAIRRRIGTQFRCKAVEQTQNTTTSTGGVYQGVYGPWTIDSSDVREVILYRSGLVTAAISFVLASSTAFLPGNSLLKQNLDLFYLLGSAGLGLSLYLIHIYVTEIKRTMQAFWALGVIGSLVTYTTLAQPAGEGLVQYVVDNPTAVWLVGPVFAALTGLVFKEGLCYGKLEAAVLTFIIPITLLGHLTGILEDAGKLSLLGVWMALFIVFAGRKFTQPVKDDIGDKSVFIFNALSEEEKATLLEKLEKRML
;
A
#
# COMPACT_ATOMS: atom_id res chain seq x y z
N MET A 1 -49.03 -27.97 -25.43
CA MET A 1 -49.05 -27.41 -24.07
C MET A 1 -47.64 -27.48 -23.52
N GLY A 2 -46.97 -26.34 -23.45
CA GLY A 2 -45.61 -26.21 -22.94
C GLY A 2 -45.47 -24.80 -22.40
N THR A 3 -45.16 -24.69 -21.11
CA THR A 3 -44.97 -23.47 -20.34
C THR A 3 -43.56 -22.92 -20.59
N THR A 4 -43.44 -21.64 -20.96
CA THR A 4 -42.16 -20.93 -21.02
C THR A 4 -42.27 -19.65 -20.21
N THR A 5 -41.47 -19.58 -19.16
CA THR A 5 -41.31 -18.47 -18.24
C THR A 5 -40.28 -17.49 -18.82
N THR A 6 -40.71 -16.25 -19.09
CA THR A 6 -39.82 -15.15 -19.49
C THR A 6 -39.48 -14.30 -18.26
N ILE A 7 -38.21 -14.29 -17.86
CA ILE A 7 -37.66 -13.34 -16.87
C ILE A 7 -37.20 -12.11 -17.64
N GLY A 8 -38.00 -11.05 -17.57
CA GLY A 8 -37.71 -9.76 -18.19
C GLY A 8 -36.76 -8.92 -17.34
N ILE A 9 -35.55 -8.69 -17.85
CA ILE A 9 -34.62 -7.66 -17.38
C ILE A 9 -35.10 -6.32 -17.97
N GLY A 10 -35.81 -5.51 -17.18
CA GLY A 10 -35.96 -4.07 -17.41
C GLY A 10 -35.00 -3.34 -16.46
N ALA A 11 -34.21 -2.35 -16.84
CA ALA A 11 -34.51 -1.30 -17.79
C ALA A 11 -33.23 -0.74 -18.43
N PHE A 12 -33.07 -0.96 -19.74
CA PHE A 12 -32.31 -0.08 -20.61
C PHE A 12 -33.14 0.13 -21.85
N ASN A 13 -33.73 1.32 -21.99
CA ASN A 13 -34.45 1.72 -23.18
C ASN A 13 -33.59 2.78 -23.89
N PHE A 14 -32.96 2.39 -24.99
CA PHE A 14 -32.28 3.30 -25.90
C PHE A 14 -33.29 3.76 -26.95
N ASN A 15 -33.70 5.03 -26.89
CA ASN A 15 -34.32 5.72 -28.01
C ASN A 15 -33.51 6.97 -28.32
N GLY A 16 -33.15 7.13 -29.59
CA GLY A 16 -32.23 8.13 -30.08
C GLY A 16 -32.74 9.56 -29.95
N CYS A 17 -31.81 10.50 -29.83
CA CYS A 17 -31.97 11.86 -30.35
C CYS A 17 -30.59 12.52 -30.56
N SER A 18 -30.54 13.27 -31.65
CA SER A 18 -29.40 13.96 -32.25
C SER A 18 -29.08 15.29 -31.54
N SER A 19 -27.83 15.73 -31.69
CA SER A 19 -27.32 17.10 -31.58
C SER A 19 -27.64 17.90 -30.31
N SER A 20 -26.56 18.26 -29.60
CA SER A 20 -26.40 19.43 -28.71
C SER A 20 -27.29 19.51 -27.46
N SER A 21 -26.67 19.21 -26.31
CA SER A 21 -27.05 19.57 -24.93
C SER A 21 -28.13 18.73 -24.27
N CYS A 22 -27.72 17.76 -23.44
CA CYS A 22 -28.60 17.04 -22.53
C CYS A 22 -28.12 17.21 -21.09
N ARG A 23 -28.93 17.91 -20.28
CA ARG A 23 -28.69 18.23 -18.86
C ARG A 23 -29.34 17.15 -18.00
N ILE A 24 -28.54 16.31 -17.35
CA ILE A 24 -29.02 15.26 -16.45
C ILE A 24 -29.42 15.89 -15.11
N THR A 25 -30.69 15.78 -14.74
CA THR A 25 -31.19 16.18 -13.42
C THR A 25 -31.55 14.93 -12.63
N ILE A 26 -30.82 14.63 -11.55
CA ILE A 26 -31.08 13.46 -10.70
C ILE A 26 -32.12 13.83 -9.64
N ARG A 27 -33.35 13.33 -9.79
CA ARG A 27 -34.34 13.30 -8.69
C ARG A 27 -33.98 12.15 -7.73
N LYS A 28 -33.54 12.48 -6.50
CA LYS A 28 -33.41 11.51 -5.40
C LYS A 28 -34.80 10.97 -5.03
N LYS A 29 -35.07 9.71 -5.38
CA LYS A 29 -36.23 8.97 -4.85
C LYS A 29 -35.80 8.33 -3.52
N LYS A 30 -36.20 8.96 -2.42
CA LYS A 30 -36.04 8.43 -1.05
C LYS A 30 -36.92 7.17 -0.93
N LYS A 31 -36.30 6.00 -0.76
CA LYS A 31 -37.01 4.78 -0.34
C LYS A 31 -36.22 4.16 0.79
N GLU A 32 -36.86 4.12 1.95
CA GLU A 32 -36.35 3.58 3.19
C GLU A 32 -36.17 2.07 3.08
N LEU A 33 -34.96 1.58 3.37
CA LEU A 33 -34.69 0.20 3.72
C LEU A 33 -33.38 0.14 4.54
N ASN A 34 -33.55 -0.27 5.80
CA ASN A 34 -32.61 -0.93 6.71
C ASN A 34 -31.41 -0.14 7.29
N PHE A 35 -31.63 0.29 8.55
CA PHE A 35 -30.75 0.99 9.49
C PHE A 35 -29.41 0.30 9.84
N ALA A 36 -29.16 -0.94 9.38
CA ALA A 36 -27.91 -1.67 9.66
C ALA A 36 -26.78 -1.44 8.65
N GLU A 37 -27.10 -0.98 7.43
CA GLU A 37 -26.13 -0.78 6.35
C GLU A 37 -25.51 0.64 6.37
N SER A 38 -26.23 1.61 6.96
CA SER A 38 -25.80 3.01 7.07
C SER A 38 -24.64 3.25 8.04
N SER A 39 -24.47 2.40 9.06
CA SER A 39 -23.37 2.55 10.04
C SER A 39 -22.06 1.91 9.53
N ARG A 40 -22.17 0.81 8.77
CA ARG A 40 -21.01 0.13 8.17
C ARG A 40 -20.47 0.86 6.94
N SER A 41 -21.35 1.46 6.14
CA SER A 41 -20.97 2.31 4.99
C SER A 41 -20.34 3.64 5.42
N SER A 42 -20.84 4.28 6.49
CA SER A 42 -20.26 5.54 6.98
C SER A 42 -18.87 5.34 7.58
N HIS A 43 -18.62 4.24 8.29
CA HIS A 43 -17.30 3.96 8.85
C HIS A 43 -16.27 3.60 7.77
N PHE A 44 -16.66 2.83 6.75
CA PHE A 44 -15.78 2.49 5.63
C PHE A 44 -15.51 3.69 4.72
N ALA A 45 -16.53 4.50 4.43
CA ALA A 45 -16.37 5.75 3.67
C ALA A 45 -15.53 6.79 4.44
N LYS A 46 -15.66 6.84 5.77
CA LYS A 46 -14.80 7.67 6.63
C LYS A 46 -13.37 7.14 6.68
N LEU A 47 -13.18 5.82 6.65
CA LEU A 47 -11.87 5.19 6.53
C LEU A 47 -11.21 5.51 5.18
N GLU A 48 -11.96 5.42 4.08
CA GLU A 48 -11.54 5.76 2.71
C GLU A 48 -11.17 7.25 2.59
N LEU A 49 -11.99 8.15 3.14
CA LEU A 49 -11.71 9.59 3.17
C LEU A 49 -10.47 9.91 4.03
N ASN A 50 -10.38 9.34 5.24
CA ASN A 50 -9.21 9.49 6.10
C ASN A 50 -7.96 8.87 5.46
N PHE A 51 -8.10 7.78 4.70
CA PHE A 51 -7.03 7.14 3.95
C PHE A 51 -6.55 8.04 2.81
N ALA A 52 -7.47 8.54 1.97
CA ALA A 52 -7.16 9.45 0.89
C ALA A 52 -6.57 10.77 1.39
N GLU A 53 -7.04 11.28 2.54
CA GLU A 53 -6.52 12.47 3.19
C GLU A 53 -5.15 12.23 3.83
N SER A 54 -4.90 11.04 4.39
CA SER A 54 -3.59 10.58 4.83
C SER A 54 -2.61 10.50 3.66
N CYS A 55 -3.01 9.89 2.53
CA CYS A 55 -2.19 9.90 1.31
C CYS A 55 -1.97 11.33 0.78
N ARG A 56 -2.99 12.21 0.84
CA ARG A 56 -2.88 13.61 0.39
C ARG A 56 -1.93 14.43 1.28
N ARG A 57 -1.99 14.28 2.60
CA ARG A 57 -1.06 14.94 3.54
C ARG A 57 0.36 14.40 3.41
N SER A 58 0.49 13.09 3.18
CA SER A 58 1.78 12.46 2.94
C SER A 58 2.42 12.91 1.62
N SER A 59 1.61 13.13 0.57
CA SER A 59 2.09 13.58 -0.75
C SER A 59 2.37 15.08 -0.84
N HIS A 60 1.85 15.90 0.08
CA HIS A 60 2.15 17.34 0.12
C HIS A 60 3.63 17.65 0.47
N PHE A 61 4.39 16.65 0.91
CA PHE A 61 5.84 16.70 1.14
C PHE A 61 6.68 16.28 -0.09
N GLY A 62 6.04 15.80 -1.16
CA GLY A 62 6.69 15.28 -2.35
C GLY A 62 6.11 15.86 -3.64
N LYS A 63 6.08 17.19 -3.78
CA LYS A 63 5.69 17.82 -5.05
C LYS A 63 6.90 17.88 -5.99
N LEU A 64 7.13 16.80 -6.74
CA LEU A 64 7.74 16.91 -8.07
C LEU A 64 6.59 17.16 -9.04
N GLU A 65 6.51 18.37 -9.59
CA GLU A 65 5.55 18.72 -10.64
C GLU A 65 5.87 17.90 -11.89
N LEU A 66 5.10 16.85 -12.17
CA LEU A 66 4.95 16.36 -13.54
C LEU A 66 3.91 17.26 -14.21
N GLY A 67 4.39 18.23 -14.98
CA GLY A 67 3.57 19.06 -15.84
C GLY A 67 2.75 18.19 -16.80
N ALA A 68 1.45 18.46 -16.83
CA ALA A 68 0.52 17.91 -17.80
C ALA A 68 0.94 18.30 -19.22
N ILE A 69 1.27 17.33 -20.06
CA ILE A 69 1.29 17.54 -21.51
C ILE A 69 -0.11 17.25 -22.03
N GLY A 70 -0.83 18.34 -22.28
CA GLY A 70 -2.11 18.33 -22.98
C GLY A 70 -1.93 17.76 -24.39
N SER A 71 -2.72 16.75 -24.69
CA SER A 71 -2.87 16.20 -26.03
C SER A 71 -3.65 17.21 -26.88
N SER A 72 -3.01 17.78 -27.90
CA SER A 72 -3.71 18.42 -29.00
C SER A 72 -3.07 18.05 -30.33
N HIS A 73 -3.95 17.56 -31.19
CA HIS A 73 -3.84 17.22 -32.60
C HIS A 73 -3.05 18.26 -33.43
N PHE A 74 -2.00 17.86 -34.16
CA PHE A 74 -1.74 18.36 -35.53
C PHE A 74 -0.58 17.62 -36.24
N GLY A 75 -0.78 17.29 -37.52
CA GLY A 75 0.27 17.38 -38.54
C GLY A 75 1.19 16.18 -38.77
N LYS A 76 0.85 15.38 -39.78
CA LYS A 76 1.77 14.57 -40.59
C LYS A 76 2.93 15.42 -41.15
N GLN A 77 4.05 14.74 -41.44
CA GLN A 77 5.11 15.02 -42.43
C GLN A 77 6.49 15.48 -41.94
N GLU A 78 7.47 14.74 -42.48
CA GLU A 78 8.89 15.04 -42.78
C GLU A 78 9.99 14.68 -41.76
N LEU A 79 10.82 13.77 -42.26
CA LEU A 79 12.15 13.31 -41.86
C LEU A 79 13.16 14.44 -41.58
N GLY A 80 14.14 14.10 -40.73
CA GLY A 80 15.55 14.20 -41.13
C GLY A 80 16.31 15.48 -40.78
N ALA A 81 17.43 15.28 -40.08
CA ALA A 81 18.43 16.28 -39.66
C ALA A 81 17.94 17.22 -38.55
N ILE A 82 18.53 17.25 -37.36
CA ILE A 82 19.87 17.81 -37.14
C ILE A 82 20.43 17.20 -35.84
N ARG A 83 21.49 16.41 -35.99
CA ARG A 83 22.36 15.96 -34.91
C ARG A 83 23.59 16.87 -34.89
N ARG A 84 23.93 17.41 -33.71
CA ARG A 84 25.16 18.12 -33.30
C ARG A 84 25.21 19.65 -33.39
N ARG A 85 25.04 20.29 -32.22
CA ARG A 85 25.94 21.28 -31.56
C ARG A 85 25.28 21.67 -30.23
N ILE A 86 25.59 21.01 -29.12
CA ILE A 86 26.57 21.43 -28.10
C ILE A 86 26.58 22.95 -27.86
N GLY A 87 26.01 23.35 -26.72
CA GLY A 87 26.69 24.21 -25.76
C GLY A 87 26.23 25.67 -25.70
N THR A 88 25.16 25.95 -24.95
CA THR A 88 25.00 27.23 -24.22
C THR A 88 24.04 27.10 -23.04
N GLN A 89 24.64 26.92 -21.85
CA GLN A 89 24.34 27.63 -20.62
C GLN A 89 22.88 27.72 -20.13
N PHE A 90 22.31 26.61 -19.64
CA PHE A 90 21.29 26.69 -18.59
C PHE A 90 21.98 26.84 -17.24
N ARG A 91 22.09 28.09 -16.80
CA ARG A 91 22.55 28.45 -15.45
C ARG A 91 21.41 28.15 -14.47
N CYS A 92 21.28 26.89 -14.08
CA CYS A 92 20.48 26.50 -12.92
C CYS A 92 21.13 27.13 -11.68
N LYS A 93 20.54 28.22 -11.20
CA LYS A 93 20.81 28.72 -9.86
C LYS A 93 20.10 27.75 -8.91
N ALA A 94 20.77 26.64 -8.61
CA ALA A 94 20.38 25.81 -7.49
C ALA A 94 20.43 26.72 -6.25
N VAL A 95 19.28 26.94 -5.62
CA VAL A 95 19.28 27.41 -4.25
C VAL A 95 19.99 26.30 -3.49
N GLU A 96 21.20 26.62 -3.05
CA GLU A 96 22.02 25.83 -2.17
C GLU A 96 21.27 25.72 -0.84
N GLN A 97 20.35 24.76 -0.75
CA GLN A 97 20.08 24.16 0.54
C GLN A 97 21.34 23.37 0.85
N THR A 98 22.18 23.95 1.70
CA THR A 98 23.26 23.26 2.41
C THR A 98 22.66 22.05 3.11
N GLN A 99 22.54 20.95 2.38
CA GLN A 99 22.33 19.63 2.94
C GLN A 99 23.68 19.25 3.54
N ASN A 100 23.89 19.63 4.80
CA ASN A 100 24.84 18.94 5.63
C ASN A 100 24.32 17.51 5.79
N THR A 101 24.76 16.65 4.87
CA THR A 101 24.71 15.21 4.99
C THR A 101 25.73 14.82 6.06
N THR A 102 25.31 14.99 7.31
CA THR A 102 25.89 14.31 8.45
C THR A 102 24.71 13.72 9.20
N THR A 103 24.88 12.51 9.69
CA THR A 103 24.04 11.84 10.69
C THR A 103 23.74 12.79 11.85
N SER A 104 22.71 13.64 11.71
CA SER A 104 22.42 14.72 12.65
C SER A 104 21.09 14.49 13.36
N THR A 105 21.18 13.92 14.55
CA THR A 105 20.22 14.08 15.64
C THR A 105 20.12 15.55 16.07
N GLY A 106 19.65 16.45 15.20
CA GLY A 106 19.60 17.89 15.52
C GLY A 106 19.01 18.84 14.46
N GLY A 107 18.47 18.36 13.34
CA GLY A 107 17.77 19.22 12.39
C GLY A 107 16.36 19.55 12.87
N VAL A 108 16.01 20.85 12.94
CA VAL A 108 14.63 21.29 13.16
C VAL A 108 13.89 21.25 11.82
N TYR A 109 12.86 20.41 11.73
CA TYR A 109 12.00 20.28 10.56
C TYR A 109 10.76 21.15 10.73
N GLN A 110 10.34 21.81 9.66
CA GLN A 110 9.11 22.60 9.69
C GLN A 110 7.91 21.71 9.31
N GLY A 111 7.04 21.44 10.27
CA GLY A 111 5.78 20.72 10.07
C GLY A 111 4.60 21.65 9.85
N VAL A 112 3.45 21.07 9.49
CA VAL A 112 2.18 21.77 9.25
C VAL A 112 1.72 22.54 10.50
N TYR A 113 1.90 21.96 11.69
CA TYR A 113 1.44 22.54 12.95
C TYR A 113 2.57 23.20 13.76
N GLY A 114 3.81 23.17 13.27
CA GLY A 114 4.96 23.77 13.95
C GLY A 114 6.27 23.03 13.69
N PRO A 115 7.39 23.56 14.22
CA PRO A 115 8.68 22.90 14.13
C PRO A 115 8.71 21.61 14.97
N TRP A 116 9.39 20.59 14.47
CA TRP A 116 9.61 19.33 15.18
C TRP A 116 11.02 18.81 14.93
N THR A 117 11.51 17.96 15.82
CA THR A 117 12.85 17.37 15.76
C THR A 117 12.76 15.85 15.72
N ILE A 118 13.81 15.23 15.18
CA ILE A 118 13.96 13.77 15.19
C ILE A 118 14.78 13.39 16.42
N ASP A 119 14.19 12.57 17.28
CA ASP A 119 14.84 12.04 18.46
C ASP A 119 15.58 10.74 18.16
N SER A 120 16.52 10.36 19.02
CA SER A 120 17.26 9.09 18.87
C SER A 120 16.36 7.85 18.99
N SER A 121 15.25 7.96 19.73
CA SER A 121 14.18 6.94 19.77
C SER A 121 13.55 6.75 18.40
N ASP A 122 13.23 7.83 17.69
CA ASP A 122 12.59 7.80 16.38
C ASP A 122 13.51 7.10 15.35
N VAL A 123 14.81 7.39 15.43
CA VAL A 123 15.82 6.72 14.59
C VAL A 123 15.85 5.22 14.86
N ARG A 124 15.83 4.81 16.14
CA ARG A 124 15.82 3.39 16.52
C ARG A 124 14.56 2.68 16.01
N GLU A 125 13.40 3.33 16.13
CA GLU A 125 12.13 2.79 15.64
C GLU A 125 12.14 2.60 14.12
N VAL A 126 12.65 3.58 13.37
CA VAL A 126 12.80 3.45 11.91
C VAL A 126 13.77 2.34 11.52
N ILE A 127 14.90 2.21 12.22
CA ILE A 127 15.85 1.11 11.95
C ILE A 127 15.20 -0.25 12.18
N LEU A 128 14.48 -0.41 13.30
CA LEU A 128 13.78 -1.66 13.63
C LEU A 128 12.62 -1.95 12.66
N TYR A 129 11.91 -0.91 12.21
CA TYR A 129 10.90 -1.02 11.15
C TYR A 129 11.52 -1.53 9.85
N ARG A 130 12.62 -0.92 9.40
CA ARG A 130 13.32 -1.32 8.17
C ARG A 130 13.91 -2.73 8.28
N SER A 131 14.49 -3.10 9.43
CA SER A 131 15.04 -4.44 9.63
C SER A 131 13.96 -5.52 9.65
N GLY A 132 12.80 -5.23 10.25
CA GLY A 132 11.63 -6.12 10.17
C GLY A 132 11.18 -6.35 8.73
N LEU A 133 11.14 -5.28 7.92
CA LEU A 133 10.69 -5.37 6.53
C LEU A 133 11.66 -6.16 5.65
N VAL A 134 12.96 -5.94 5.85
CA VAL A 134 14.03 -6.68 5.18
C VAL A 134 14.01 -8.15 5.58
N THR A 135 13.80 -8.45 6.87
CA THR A 135 13.62 -9.83 7.34
C THR A 135 12.43 -10.48 6.66
N ALA A 136 11.29 -9.79 6.58
CA ALA A 136 10.12 -10.28 5.85
C ALA A 136 10.41 -10.59 4.38
N ALA A 137 11.10 -9.68 3.68
CA ALA A 137 11.46 -9.85 2.29
C ALA A 137 12.43 -11.02 2.06
N ILE A 138 13.49 -11.13 2.85
CA ILE A 138 14.49 -12.20 2.73
C ILE A 138 13.83 -13.56 3.02
N SER A 139 13.09 -13.67 4.12
CA SER A 139 12.41 -14.90 4.47
C SER A 139 11.39 -15.33 3.40
N PHE A 140 10.63 -14.38 2.84
CA PHE A 140 9.70 -14.66 1.75
C PHE A 140 10.40 -15.18 0.50
N VAL A 141 11.53 -14.56 0.12
CA VAL A 141 12.32 -14.97 -1.05
C VAL A 141 12.92 -16.36 -0.84
N LEU A 142 13.45 -16.65 0.34
CA LEU A 142 13.99 -17.97 0.68
C LEU A 142 12.90 -19.05 0.63
N ALA A 143 11.73 -18.79 1.20
CA ALA A 143 10.60 -19.71 1.14
C ALA A 143 10.13 -19.93 -0.31
N SER A 144 9.90 -18.85 -1.06
CA SER A 144 9.41 -18.90 -2.45
C SER A 144 10.41 -19.50 -3.43
N SER A 145 11.71 -19.46 -3.13
CA SER A 145 12.76 -20.09 -3.95
C SER A 145 12.58 -21.60 -4.07
N THR A 146 11.91 -22.26 -3.11
CA THR A 146 11.59 -23.70 -3.20
C THR A 146 10.69 -24.06 -4.38
N ALA A 147 9.84 -23.12 -4.82
CA ALA A 147 8.98 -23.31 -5.98
C ALA A 147 9.78 -23.35 -7.29
N PHE A 148 10.92 -22.66 -7.34
CA PHE A 148 11.82 -22.65 -8.51
C PHE A 148 12.93 -23.71 -8.42
N LEU A 149 13.31 -24.11 -7.20
CA LEU A 149 14.39 -25.06 -6.91
C LEU A 149 13.86 -26.27 -6.11
N PRO A 150 13.03 -27.13 -6.70
CA PRO A 150 12.34 -28.21 -5.98
C PRO A 150 13.29 -29.29 -5.42
N GLY A 151 14.55 -29.34 -5.88
CA GLY A 151 15.56 -30.31 -5.41
C GLY A 151 16.28 -29.93 -4.11
N ASN A 152 16.08 -28.72 -3.56
CA ASN A 152 16.81 -28.28 -2.37
C ASN A 152 16.08 -28.69 -1.08
N SER A 153 16.52 -29.79 -0.47
CA SER A 153 15.93 -30.33 0.76
C SER A 153 16.08 -29.41 1.97
N LEU A 154 17.17 -28.64 2.07
CA LEU A 154 17.39 -27.70 3.18
C LEU A 154 16.35 -26.59 3.20
N LEU A 155 16.04 -26.01 2.04
CA LEU A 155 15.01 -24.97 1.95
C LEU A 155 13.62 -25.54 2.27
N LYS A 156 13.30 -26.73 1.74
CA LYS A 156 12.03 -27.41 2.00
C LYS A 156 11.81 -27.73 3.48
N GLN A 157 12.84 -28.23 4.16
CA GLN A 157 12.75 -28.57 5.59
C GLN A 157 12.55 -27.35 6.49
N ASN A 158 13.01 -26.16 6.06
CA ASN A 158 12.95 -24.92 6.84
C ASN A 158 11.83 -23.97 6.36
N LEU A 159 10.91 -24.42 5.51
CA LEU A 159 9.86 -23.57 4.95
C LEU A 159 9.00 -22.88 6.02
N ASP A 160 8.55 -23.64 7.01
CA ASP A 160 7.71 -23.10 8.09
C ASP A 160 8.47 -22.11 8.97
N LEU A 161 9.78 -22.32 9.15
CA LEU A 161 10.66 -21.39 9.86
C LEU A 161 10.79 -20.08 9.08
N PHE A 162 10.99 -20.12 7.77
CA PHE A 162 11.02 -18.92 6.94
C PHE A 162 9.68 -18.19 6.95
N TYR A 163 8.56 -18.91 6.88
CA TYR A 163 7.24 -18.30 7.00
C TYR A 163 7.05 -17.61 8.36
N LEU A 164 7.47 -18.25 9.45
CA LEU A 164 7.40 -17.68 10.79
C LEU A 164 8.27 -16.43 10.93
N LEU A 165 9.53 -16.49 10.49
CA LEU A 165 10.44 -15.34 10.51
C LEU A 165 9.91 -14.19 9.65
N GLY A 166 9.36 -14.50 8.48
CA GLY A 166 8.78 -13.52 7.59
C GLY A 166 7.57 -12.83 8.20
N SER A 167 6.67 -13.61 8.79
CA SER A 167 5.48 -13.12 9.49
C SER A 167 5.85 -12.30 10.73
N ALA A 168 6.86 -12.71 11.49
CA ALA A 168 7.36 -11.97 12.65
C ALA A 168 8.02 -10.64 12.24
N GLY A 169 8.85 -10.63 11.19
CA GLY A 169 9.45 -9.42 10.65
C GLY A 169 8.40 -8.42 10.12
N LEU A 170 7.36 -8.93 9.45
CA LEU A 170 6.22 -8.12 9.05
C LEU A 170 5.49 -7.53 10.26
N GLY A 171 5.24 -8.34 11.29
CA GLY A 171 4.62 -7.89 12.55
C GLY A 171 5.41 -6.78 13.25
N LEU A 172 6.73 -6.96 13.36
CA LEU A 172 7.64 -5.93 13.89
C LEU A 172 7.53 -4.62 13.10
N SER A 173 7.51 -4.71 11.78
CA SER A 173 7.36 -3.56 10.90
C SER A 173 6.01 -2.85 11.11
N LEU A 174 4.91 -3.62 11.20
CA LEU A 174 3.57 -3.09 11.43
C LEU A 174 3.39 -2.47 12.81
N TYR A 175 4.13 -2.95 13.81
CA TYR A 175 4.12 -2.36 15.14
C TYR A 175 4.77 -0.98 15.14
N LEU A 176 5.94 -0.87 14.49
CA LEU A 176 6.79 0.32 14.48
C LEU A 176 6.49 1.33 13.36
N ILE A 177 5.61 0.98 12.42
CA ILE A 177 5.26 1.90 11.33
C ILE A 177 4.59 3.17 11.89
N HIS A 178 5.10 4.32 11.44
CA HIS A 178 4.50 5.62 11.71
C HIS A 178 3.47 5.92 10.62
N ILE A 179 2.19 5.88 10.99
CA ILE A 179 1.07 6.20 10.10
C ILE A 179 0.14 7.15 10.83
N TYR A 180 -0.28 8.22 10.15
CA TYR A 180 -1.09 9.29 10.75
C TYR A 180 -2.46 8.81 11.23
N VAL A 181 -3.00 7.79 10.58
CA VAL A 181 -4.34 7.28 10.85
C VAL A 181 -4.23 5.98 11.62
N THR A 182 -4.50 6.08 12.92
CA THR A 182 -4.39 4.97 13.88
C THR A 182 -5.33 3.81 13.52
N GLU A 183 -6.49 4.10 12.94
CA GLU A 183 -7.48 3.10 12.54
C GLU A 183 -6.91 2.18 11.46
N ILE A 184 -6.27 2.75 10.44
CA ILE A 184 -5.64 1.97 9.36
C ILE A 184 -4.49 1.12 9.93
N LYS A 185 -3.67 1.70 10.82
CA LYS A 185 -2.62 0.95 11.53
C LYS A 185 -3.20 -0.28 12.22
N ARG A 186 -4.24 -0.08 13.03
CA ARG A 186 -4.87 -1.13 13.82
C ARG A 186 -5.53 -2.20 12.95
N THR A 187 -6.15 -1.82 11.85
CA THR A 187 -6.71 -2.79 10.90
C THR A 187 -5.62 -3.68 10.29
N MET A 188 -4.48 -3.11 9.90
CA MET A 188 -3.35 -3.90 9.39
C MET A 188 -2.76 -4.84 10.45
N GLN A 189 -2.62 -4.35 11.68
CA GLN A 189 -2.17 -5.16 12.82
C GLN A 189 -3.17 -6.28 13.15
N ALA A 190 -4.47 -6.00 13.07
CA ALA A 190 -5.52 -6.99 13.27
C ALA A 190 -5.48 -8.06 12.18
N PHE A 191 -5.32 -7.69 10.91
CA PHE A 191 -5.15 -8.66 9.83
C PHE A 191 -3.91 -9.53 10.01
N TRP A 192 -2.79 -8.93 10.42
CA TRP A 192 -1.58 -9.68 10.75
C TRP A 192 -1.83 -10.67 11.91
N ALA A 193 -2.41 -10.21 13.02
CA ALA A 193 -2.69 -11.06 14.17
C ALA A 193 -3.66 -12.20 13.82
N LEU A 194 -4.75 -11.90 13.11
CA LEU A 194 -5.72 -12.88 12.63
C LEU A 194 -5.07 -13.91 11.72
N GLY A 195 -4.20 -13.48 10.80
CA GLY A 195 -3.54 -14.40 9.88
C GLY A 195 -2.45 -15.24 10.58
N VAL A 196 -1.74 -14.71 11.57
CA VAL A 196 -0.79 -15.49 12.39
C VAL A 196 -1.52 -16.54 13.21
N ILE A 197 -2.62 -16.16 13.87
CA ILE A 197 -3.46 -17.11 14.62
C ILE A 197 -4.06 -18.15 13.66
N GLY A 198 -4.60 -17.72 12.52
CA GLY A 198 -5.14 -18.60 11.48
C GLY A 198 -4.09 -19.56 10.94
N SER A 199 -2.85 -19.12 10.77
CA SER A 199 -1.70 -19.95 10.40
C SER A 199 -1.38 -21.00 11.46
N LEU A 200 -1.37 -20.62 12.73
CA LEU A 200 -1.13 -21.56 13.84
C LEU A 200 -2.25 -22.60 13.96
N VAL A 201 -3.50 -22.18 13.81
CA VAL A 201 -4.66 -23.09 13.80
C VAL A 201 -4.58 -24.03 12.61
N THR A 202 -4.29 -23.53 11.40
CA THR A 202 -4.11 -24.35 10.20
C THR A 202 -2.99 -25.37 10.40
N TYR A 203 -1.86 -24.94 10.95
CA TYR A 203 -0.73 -25.83 11.22
C TYR A 203 -1.10 -26.94 12.20
N THR A 204 -1.67 -26.59 13.35
CA THR A 204 -1.92 -27.56 14.44
C THR A 204 -3.12 -28.48 14.16
N THR A 205 -4.16 -27.98 13.50
CA THR A 205 -5.42 -28.73 13.30
C THR A 205 -5.54 -29.39 11.93
N LEU A 206 -4.81 -28.91 10.92
CA LEU A 206 -4.94 -29.39 9.54
C LEU A 206 -3.61 -29.97 9.00
N ALA A 207 -2.52 -29.21 9.05
CA ALA A 207 -1.25 -29.62 8.44
C ALA A 207 -0.53 -30.73 9.24
N GLN A 208 -0.44 -30.58 10.57
CA GLN A 208 0.21 -31.56 11.45
C GLN A 208 -0.45 -32.95 11.39
N PRO A 209 -1.79 -33.09 11.45
CA PRO A 209 -2.45 -34.38 11.26
C PRO A 209 -2.23 -35.01 9.88
N ALA A 210 -2.00 -34.19 8.85
CA ALA A 210 -1.66 -34.65 7.50
C ALA A 210 -0.17 -35.00 7.33
N GLY A 211 0.68 -34.71 8.33
CA GLY A 211 2.12 -34.95 8.25
C GLY A 211 2.87 -33.95 7.36
N GLU A 212 2.27 -32.79 7.08
CA GLU A 212 2.79 -31.77 6.19
C GLU A 212 3.17 -30.48 6.95
N GLY A 213 4.04 -29.68 6.34
CA GLY A 213 4.33 -28.32 6.81
C GLY A 213 3.20 -27.35 6.46
N LEU A 214 3.09 -26.22 7.16
CA LEU A 214 2.04 -25.22 6.93
C LEU A 214 2.04 -24.72 5.48
N VAL A 215 3.22 -24.36 4.96
CA VAL A 215 3.33 -23.77 3.62
C VAL A 215 2.93 -24.77 2.55
N GLN A 216 3.35 -26.03 2.70
CA GLN A 216 2.99 -27.10 1.76
C GLN A 216 1.49 -27.36 1.78
N TYR A 217 0.91 -27.47 2.98
CA TYR A 217 -0.53 -27.68 3.14
C TYR A 217 -1.37 -26.59 2.47
N VAL A 218 -0.98 -25.32 2.58
CA VAL A 218 -1.68 -24.20 1.94
C VAL A 218 -1.61 -24.26 0.41
N VAL A 219 -0.46 -24.67 -0.14
CA VAL A 219 -0.28 -24.84 -1.59
C VAL A 219 -1.16 -25.97 -2.13
N ASP A 220 -1.28 -27.06 -1.38
CA ASP A 220 -2.06 -28.22 -1.80
C ASP A 220 -3.57 -28.04 -1.52
N ASN A 221 -3.93 -27.17 -0.55
CA ASN A 221 -5.31 -26.89 -0.14
C ASN A 221 -5.61 -25.38 -0.25
N PRO A 222 -6.06 -24.88 -1.43
CA PRO A 222 -6.27 -23.45 -1.66
C PRO A 222 -7.25 -22.78 -0.68
N THR A 223 -8.20 -23.53 -0.11
CA THR A 223 -9.17 -23.02 0.87
C THR A 223 -8.49 -22.55 2.17
N ALA A 224 -7.30 -23.07 2.51
CA ALA A 224 -6.53 -22.63 3.66
C ALA A 224 -6.09 -21.16 3.56
N VAL A 225 -6.07 -20.58 2.35
CA VAL A 225 -5.81 -19.15 2.13
C VAL A 225 -6.80 -18.27 2.90
N TRP A 226 -8.02 -18.71 3.21
CA TRP A 226 -8.92 -17.94 4.07
C TRP A 226 -8.38 -17.70 5.48
N LEU A 227 -7.57 -18.63 6.00
CA LEU A 227 -7.00 -18.57 7.34
C LEU A 227 -5.63 -17.88 7.37
N VAL A 228 -4.78 -18.13 6.37
CA VAL A 228 -3.42 -17.54 6.30
C VAL A 228 -3.38 -16.21 5.54
N GLY A 229 -4.30 -16.01 4.61
CA GLY A 229 -4.43 -14.84 3.74
C GLY A 229 -4.43 -13.49 4.46
N PRO A 230 -5.00 -13.34 5.67
CA PRO A 230 -4.94 -12.08 6.41
C PRO A 230 -3.52 -11.55 6.68
N VAL A 231 -2.50 -12.43 6.84
CA VAL A 231 -1.08 -11.97 6.95
C VAL A 231 -0.65 -11.24 5.68
N PHE A 232 -1.00 -11.80 4.51
CA PHE A 232 -0.68 -11.19 3.22
C PHE A 232 -1.56 -9.98 2.91
N ALA A 233 -2.78 -9.92 3.45
CA ALA A 233 -3.60 -8.71 3.41
C ALA A 233 -2.94 -7.56 4.20
N ALA A 234 -2.36 -7.85 5.36
CA ALA A 234 -1.60 -6.86 6.13
C ALA A 234 -0.34 -6.39 5.37
N LEU A 235 0.38 -7.31 4.72
CA LEU A 235 1.50 -6.96 3.82
C LEU A 235 1.03 -6.08 2.66
N THR A 236 -0.10 -6.43 2.03
CA THR A 236 -0.72 -5.66 0.93
C THR A 236 -1.03 -4.25 1.38
N GLY A 237 -1.60 -4.06 2.58
CA GLY A 237 -1.87 -2.73 3.14
C GLY A 237 -0.58 -1.91 3.37
N LEU A 238 0.50 -2.56 3.79
CA LEU A 238 1.80 -1.90 3.96
C LEU A 238 2.38 -1.43 2.63
N VAL A 239 2.39 -2.30 1.61
CA VAL A 239 2.92 -1.95 0.29
C VAL A 239 2.02 -0.95 -0.43
N PHE A 240 0.70 -0.99 -0.19
CA PHE A 240 -0.26 -0.03 -0.73
C PHE A 240 0.00 1.39 -0.25
N LYS A 241 0.26 1.56 1.04
CA LYS A 241 0.65 2.87 1.60
C LYS A 241 1.86 3.41 0.85
N GLU A 242 2.89 2.60 0.68
CA GLU A 242 4.14 3.03 0.04
C GLU A 242 3.97 3.27 -1.46
N GLY A 243 3.17 2.42 -2.11
CA GLY A 243 2.92 2.50 -3.55
C GLY A 243 2.06 3.68 -3.94
N LEU A 244 0.86 3.76 -3.36
CA LEU A 244 -0.13 4.75 -3.77
C LEU A 244 -0.02 6.08 -3.01
N CYS A 245 0.39 6.07 -1.72
CA CYS A 245 0.54 7.34 -1.00
C CYS A 245 1.88 8.03 -1.24
N TYR A 246 2.97 7.29 -1.45
CA TYR A 246 4.33 7.84 -1.65
C TYR A 246 4.84 7.71 -3.10
N GLY A 247 4.01 7.21 -4.02
CA GLY A 247 4.35 7.14 -5.45
C GLY A 247 5.47 6.16 -5.79
N LYS A 248 5.62 5.07 -5.03
CA LYS A 248 6.60 4.03 -5.32
C LYS A 248 6.01 3.01 -6.29
N LEU A 249 6.41 3.07 -7.56
CA LEU A 249 5.85 2.20 -8.60
C LEU A 249 5.99 0.70 -8.27
N GLU A 250 7.13 0.28 -7.71
CA GLU A 250 7.37 -1.10 -7.29
C GLU A 250 6.35 -1.60 -6.26
N ALA A 251 6.02 -0.76 -5.28
CA ALA A 251 5.07 -1.10 -4.23
C ALA A 251 3.62 -1.00 -4.71
N ALA A 252 3.35 -0.08 -5.65
CA ALA A 252 2.04 0.02 -6.31
C ALA A 252 1.74 -1.24 -7.13
N VAL A 253 2.69 -1.72 -7.93
CA VAL A 253 2.54 -2.98 -8.67
C VAL A 253 2.39 -4.15 -7.69
N LEU A 254 3.24 -4.19 -6.65
CA LEU A 254 3.19 -5.26 -5.65
C LEU A 254 1.84 -5.36 -4.94
N THR A 255 1.17 -4.22 -4.71
CA THR A 255 -0.18 -4.17 -4.13
C THR A 255 -1.20 -4.96 -4.94
N PHE A 256 -1.07 -5.01 -6.27
CA PHE A 256 -1.98 -5.79 -7.12
C PHE A 256 -1.52 -7.22 -7.28
N ILE A 257 -0.21 -7.46 -7.39
CA ILE A 257 0.37 -8.80 -7.56
C ILE A 257 0.02 -9.72 -6.39
N ILE A 258 0.11 -9.23 -5.13
CA ILE A 258 -0.15 -10.06 -3.95
C ILE A 258 -1.59 -10.61 -3.94
N PRO A 259 -2.65 -9.78 -4.00
CA PRO A 259 -4.03 -10.27 -4.01
C PRO A 259 -4.36 -11.10 -5.25
N ILE A 260 -3.86 -10.73 -6.44
CA ILE A 260 -4.11 -11.49 -7.67
C ILE A 260 -3.52 -12.90 -7.56
N THR A 261 -2.32 -13.04 -7.01
CA THR A 261 -1.66 -14.35 -6.83
C THR A 261 -2.45 -15.22 -5.85
N LEU A 262 -2.83 -14.67 -4.69
CA LEU A 262 -3.55 -15.42 -3.65
C LEU A 262 -4.98 -15.77 -4.06
N LEU A 263 -5.71 -14.84 -4.68
CA LEU A 263 -7.05 -15.11 -5.18
C LEU A 263 -7.02 -16.04 -6.39
N GLY A 264 -6.03 -15.92 -7.27
CA GLY A 264 -5.81 -16.85 -8.38
C GLY A 264 -5.54 -18.27 -7.89
N HIS A 265 -4.78 -18.40 -6.80
CA HIS A 265 -4.57 -19.68 -6.14
C HIS A 265 -5.86 -20.21 -5.49
N LEU A 266 -6.55 -19.39 -4.69
CA LEU A 266 -7.78 -19.75 -3.99
C LEU A 266 -8.92 -20.19 -4.93
N THR A 267 -9.08 -19.48 -6.06
CA THR A 267 -10.14 -19.76 -7.04
C THR A 267 -9.78 -20.88 -8.01
N GLY A 268 -8.49 -21.27 -8.07
CA GLY A 268 -7.98 -22.23 -9.06
C GLY A 268 -8.01 -21.72 -10.51
N ILE A 269 -8.33 -20.43 -10.73
CA ILE A 269 -8.41 -19.84 -12.08
C ILE A 269 -7.03 -19.74 -12.74
N LEU A 270 -5.98 -19.57 -11.93
CA LEU A 270 -4.62 -19.39 -12.42
C LEU A 270 -3.93 -20.75 -12.61
N GLU A 271 -3.37 -20.98 -13.79
CA GLU A 271 -2.50 -22.12 -14.06
C GLU A 271 -1.17 -22.03 -13.28
N ASP A 272 -0.49 -23.16 -13.09
CA ASP A 272 0.73 -23.21 -12.27
C ASP A 272 1.87 -22.34 -12.82
N ALA A 273 2.00 -22.25 -14.14
CA ALA A 273 2.95 -21.35 -14.79
C ALA A 273 2.66 -19.86 -14.46
N GLY A 274 1.38 -19.49 -14.42
CA GLY A 274 0.93 -18.16 -14.02
C GLY A 274 1.23 -17.85 -12.55
N LYS A 275 0.99 -18.81 -11.65
CA LYS A 275 1.31 -18.70 -10.21
C LYS A 275 2.81 -18.46 -10.02
N LEU A 276 3.65 -19.29 -10.66
CA LEU A 276 5.10 -19.18 -10.58
C LEU A 276 5.62 -17.85 -11.14
N SER A 277 5.07 -17.40 -12.26
CA SER A 277 5.45 -16.12 -12.88
C SER A 277 5.13 -14.94 -11.97
N LEU A 278 3.91 -14.89 -11.41
CA LEU A 278 3.52 -13.85 -10.47
C LEU A 278 4.33 -13.91 -9.16
N LEU A 279 4.63 -15.11 -8.67
CA LEU A 279 5.48 -15.31 -7.50
C LEU A 279 6.90 -14.77 -7.74
N GLY A 280 7.49 -15.03 -8.91
CA GLY A 280 8.79 -14.50 -9.29
C GLY A 280 8.81 -12.96 -9.36
N VAL A 281 7.75 -12.37 -9.93
CA VAL A 281 7.58 -10.91 -9.95
C VAL A 281 7.44 -10.36 -8.53
N TRP A 282 6.66 -11.00 -7.66
CA TRP A 282 6.53 -10.63 -6.26
C TRP A 282 7.89 -10.66 -5.56
N MET A 283 8.66 -11.75 -5.67
CA MET A 283 10.00 -11.85 -5.08
C MET A 283 10.90 -10.69 -5.51
N ALA A 284 10.98 -10.41 -6.81
CA ALA A 284 11.82 -9.34 -7.34
C ALA A 284 11.37 -7.96 -6.82
N LEU A 285 10.08 -7.65 -6.89
CA LEU A 285 9.54 -6.37 -6.42
C LEU A 285 9.71 -6.20 -4.92
N PHE A 286 9.58 -7.27 -4.12
CA PHE A 286 9.71 -7.19 -2.68
C PHE A 286 11.16 -6.90 -2.26
N ILE A 287 12.15 -7.50 -2.94
CA ILE A 287 13.57 -7.17 -2.74
C ILE A 287 13.84 -5.72 -3.10
N VAL A 288 13.37 -5.24 -4.26
CA VAL A 288 13.55 -3.85 -4.68
C VAL A 288 12.92 -2.89 -3.67
N PHE A 289 11.69 -3.17 -3.24
CA PHE A 289 10.98 -2.39 -2.25
C PHE A 289 11.73 -2.32 -0.91
N ALA A 290 12.17 -3.46 -0.37
CA ALA A 290 12.95 -3.51 0.87
C ALA A 290 14.33 -2.84 0.73
N GLY A 291 15.01 -3.03 -0.39
CA GLY A 291 16.32 -2.44 -0.67
C GLY A 291 16.27 -0.91 -0.76
N ARG A 292 15.24 -0.34 -1.39
CA ARG A 292 15.10 1.11 -1.52
C ARG A 292 14.90 1.82 -0.17
N LYS A 293 14.37 1.13 0.85
CA LYS A 293 14.24 1.70 2.20
C LYS A 293 15.60 2.12 2.79
N PHE A 294 16.71 1.50 2.42
CA PHE A 294 18.03 1.92 2.90
C PHE A 294 18.48 3.28 2.34
N THR A 295 18.05 3.62 1.12
CA THR A 295 18.38 4.91 0.48
C THR A 295 17.46 6.05 0.91
N GLN A 296 16.34 5.73 1.57
CA GLN A 296 15.33 6.70 1.98
C GLN A 296 15.79 7.46 3.24
N PRO A 297 15.63 8.80 3.31
CA PRO A 297 15.83 9.58 4.53
C PRO A 297 14.95 9.10 5.68
N VAL A 298 15.50 9.07 6.91
CA VAL A 298 14.78 8.63 8.12
C VAL A 298 13.49 9.44 8.36
N LYS A 299 13.55 10.76 8.10
CA LYS A 299 12.40 11.67 8.25
C LYS A 299 11.17 11.22 7.44
N ASP A 300 11.37 10.58 6.29
CA ASP A 300 10.29 10.22 5.38
C ASP A 300 9.52 9.00 5.87
N ASP A 301 10.14 8.12 6.67
CA ASP A 301 9.47 6.98 7.30
C ASP A 301 8.74 7.37 8.61
N ILE A 302 9.14 8.47 9.26
CA ILE A 302 8.46 9.05 10.43
C ILE A 302 7.24 9.88 9.97
N GLY A 303 7.44 10.70 8.93
CA GLY A 303 6.51 11.74 8.53
C GLY A 303 6.56 12.97 9.46
N ASP A 304 5.74 13.97 9.15
CA ASP A 304 5.51 15.17 9.97
C ASP A 304 5.00 14.85 11.40
N LYS A 305 5.93 14.90 12.37
CA LYS A 305 5.64 14.67 13.80
C LYS A 305 4.69 15.71 14.39
N SER A 306 4.62 16.92 13.82
CA SER A 306 3.73 17.97 14.31
C SER A 306 2.25 17.58 14.23
N VAL A 307 1.88 16.69 13.30
CA VAL A 307 0.51 16.16 13.20
C VAL A 307 0.17 15.28 14.41
N PHE A 308 1.11 14.45 14.86
CA PHE A 308 0.90 13.60 16.05
C PHE A 308 0.83 14.45 17.32
N ILE A 309 1.69 15.46 17.43
CA ILE A 309 1.66 16.43 18.54
C ILE A 309 0.31 17.15 18.56
N PHE A 310 -0.14 17.68 17.41
CA PHE A 310 -1.42 18.36 17.29
C PHE A 310 -2.60 17.45 17.67
N ASN A 311 -2.61 16.20 17.20
CA ASN A 311 -3.69 15.27 17.50
C ASN A 311 -3.75 14.88 18.99
N ALA A 312 -2.62 14.97 19.70
CA ALA A 312 -2.53 14.70 21.14
C ALA A 312 -2.93 15.89 22.04
N LEU A 313 -3.05 17.11 21.50
CA LEU A 313 -3.50 18.30 22.25
C LEU A 313 -4.98 18.21 22.64
N SER A 314 -5.38 18.96 23.67
CA SER A 314 -6.79 19.18 24.00
C SER A 314 -7.50 20.03 22.94
N GLU A 315 -8.82 19.96 22.85
CA GLU A 315 -9.59 20.69 21.83
C GLU A 315 -9.43 22.23 21.96
N GLU A 316 -9.28 22.74 23.18
CA GLU A 316 -9.03 24.17 23.45
C GLU A 316 -7.64 24.61 22.95
N GLU A 317 -6.62 23.78 23.17
CA GLU A 317 -5.25 24.02 22.69
C GLU A 317 -5.16 23.92 21.17
N LYS A 318 -5.88 22.97 20.55
CA LYS A 318 -5.98 22.84 19.09
C LYS A 318 -6.56 24.10 18.47
N ALA A 319 -7.68 24.60 19.01
CA ALA A 319 -8.32 25.82 18.52
C ALA A 319 -7.38 27.04 18.63
N THR A 320 -6.70 27.18 19.77
CA THR A 320 -5.73 28.26 20.01
C THR A 320 -4.54 28.18 19.05
N LEU A 321 -4.03 26.97 18.76
CA LEU A 321 -2.93 26.77 17.83
C LEU A 321 -3.35 27.11 16.39
N LEU A 322 -4.54 26.68 15.99
CA LEU A 322 -5.10 27.01 14.66
C LEU A 322 -5.27 28.52 14.50
N GLU A 323 -5.82 29.20 15.50
CA GLU A 323 -5.97 30.66 15.48
C GLU A 323 -4.62 31.39 15.37
N LYS A 324 -3.59 30.90 16.10
CA LYS A 324 -2.23 31.43 16.00
C LYS A 324 -1.60 31.19 14.62
N LEU A 325 -1.88 30.06 13.99
CA LEU A 325 -1.39 29.76 12.65
C LEU A 325 -2.11 30.60 11.59
N GLU A 326 -3.42 30.78 11.71
CA GLU A 326 -4.22 31.65 10.84
C GLU A 326 -3.74 33.10 10.90
N LYS A 327 -3.50 33.62 12.12
CA LYS A 327 -2.92 34.97 12.34
C LYS A 327 -1.51 35.16 11.78
N ARG A 328 -0.75 34.09 11.51
CA ARG A 328 0.57 34.16 10.87
C ARG A 328 0.50 34.03 9.34
N MET A 329 -0.61 33.53 8.82
CA MET A 329 -0.84 33.39 7.37
C MET A 329 -1.53 34.62 6.76
N LEU A 330 -2.16 35.45 7.60
CA LEU A 330 -2.62 36.81 7.30
C LEU A 330 -1.48 37.83 7.43
#